data_AF-A0A852T0L4-F1
#
_entry.id   AF-A0A852T0L4-F1
#
_cell.length_a   1.000
_cell.length_b   1.000
_cell.length_c   1.000
_cell.angle_alpha   90.00
_cell.angle_beta   90.00
_cell.angle_gamma   90.00
#
_symmetry.space_group_name_H-M   'P 1'
#
loop_
_entity.id
_entity.type
_entity.pdbx_description
1 polymer ?
#
loop_
_entity_poly.entity_id
_entity_poly.type
_entity_poly.pdbx_seq_one_letter_code
_entity_poly.pdbx_strand_id
1 'polypeptide(L)'
;MLIVLACCVVIAGVVTVFVQVHAATADWWPRAIPTRVQYDDRDFTCGDDPRRDDVGPDALKGLEPRGRTIGGGVIYAPGGFDLPDGIVVSADGELRACPLSGGT
;
A
#
# COMPACT_ATOMS: atom_id res chain seq x y z
N MET A 1 39.36 9.35 -3.17
CA MET A 1 38.62 8.76 -4.31
C MET A 1 37.73 7.61 -3.87
N LEU A 2 38.23 6.61 -3.11
CA LEU A 2 37.44 5.45 -2.65
C LEU A 2 36.23 5.81 -1.76
N ILE A 3 36.38 6.77 -0.84
CA ILE A 3 35.28 7.25 0.02
C ILE A 3 34.16 7.89 -0.80
N VAL A 4 34.51 8.73 -1.78
CA VAL A 4 33.52 9.37 -2.67
C VAL A 4 32.76 8.33 -3.47
N LEU A 5 33.46 7.33 -4.01
CA LEU A 5 32.87 6.25 -4.78
C LEU A 5 31.92 5.39 -3.92
N ALA A 6 32.33 5.07 -2.69
CA ALA A 6 31.48 4.38 -1.72
C ALA A 6 30.22 5.20 -1.37
N CYS A 7 30.35 6.52 -1.13
CA CYS A 7 29.21 7.40 -0.89
C CYS A 7 28.26 7.44 -2.09
N CYS A 8 28.77 7.54 -3.31
CA CYS A 8 27.94 7.53 -4.52
C CYS A 8 27.13 6.23 -4.66
N VAL A 9 27.75 5.08 -4.38
CA VAL A 9 27.05 3.77 -4.43
C VAL A 9 25.96 3.71 -3.37
N VAL A 10 26.23 4.17 -2.15
CA VAL A 10 25.22 4.22 -1.07
C VAL A 10 24.06 5.13 -1.46
N ILE A 11 24.34 6.34 -1.96
CA ILE A 11 23.30 7.29 -2.39
C ILE A 11 22.46 6.70 -3.51
N ALA A 12 23.09 6.09 -4.53
CA ALA A 12 22.37 5.44 -5.62
C ALA A 12 21.45 4.31 -5.12
N GLY A 13 21.93 3.51 -4.17
CA GLY A 13 21.13 2.47 -3.52
C GLY A 13 19.91 3.03 -2.80
N VAL A 14 20.10 4.06 -1.98
CA VAL A 14 18.99 4.72 -1.27
C VAL A 14 17.97 5.30 -2.25
N VAL A 15 18.42 6.08 -3.25
CA VAL A 15 17.54 6.67 -4.27
C VAL A 15 16.73 5.59 -4.99
N THR A 16 17.36 4.46 -5.32
CA THR A 16 16.66 3.35 -5.98
C THR A 16 15.52 2.80 -5.13
N VAL A 17 15.74 2.61 -3.83
CA VAL A 17 14.69 2.15 -2.91
C VAL A 17 13.52 3.14 -2.88
N PHE A 18 13.79 4.44 -2.75
CA PHE A 18 12.74 5.46 -2.73
C PHE A 18 11.93 5.51 -4.04
N VAL A 19 12.61 5.37 -5.18
CA VAL A 19 11.94 5.32 -6.50
C VAL A 19 11.05 4.08 -6.61
N GLN A 20 11.49 2.93 -6.10
CA GLN A 20 10.69 1.71 -6.08
C GLN A 20 9.47 1.83 -5.18
N VAL A 21 9.62 2.42 -3.99
CA VAL A 21 8.48 2.71 -3.09
C VAL A 21 7.50 3.63 -3.81
N HIS A 22 7.96 4.74 -4.39
CA HIS A 22 7.10 5.68 -5.09
C HIS A 22 6.37 5.06 -6.28
N ALA A 23 7.05 4.21 -7.05
CA ALA A 23 6.42 3.49 -8.16
C ALA A 23 5.29 2.57 -7.66
N ALA A 24 5.53 1.81 -6.59
CA ALA A 24 4.57 0.84 -6.05
C ALA A 24 3.39 1.50 -5.31
N THR A 25 3.63 2.55 -4.54
CA THR A 25 2.64 3.09 -3.59
C THR A 25 2.15 4.50 -3.91
N ALA A 26 2.72 5.15 -4.93
CA ALA A 26 2.64 6.60 -5.16
C ALA A 26 3.25 7.45 -4.04
N ASP A 27 3.88 6.84 -3.03
CA ASP A 27 4.44 7.52 -1.86
C ASP A 27 5.96 7.53 -1.89
N TRP A 28 6.58 8.61 -1.44
CA TRP A 28 8.04 8.63 -1.26
C TRP A 28 8.50 7.88 0.00
N TRP A 29 7.58 7.44 0.86
CA TRP A 29 7.89 6.77 2.11
C TRP A 29 6.96 5.57 2.34
N PRO A 30 7.44 4.43 2.89
CA PRO A 30 6.62 3.23 3.06
C PRO A 30 5.65 3.39 4.24
N ARG A 31 4.50 4.00 3.97
CA ARG A 31 3.39 4.15 4.93
C ARG A 31 2.65 2.83 5.13
N ALA A 32 2.11 2.62 6.33
CA ALA A 32 1.32 1.43 6.63
C ALA A 32 0.02 1.38 5.80
N ILE A 33 -0.64 2.53 5.60
CA ILE A 33 -1.72 2.72 4.62
C ILE A 33 -1.19 3.67 3.54
N PRO A 34 -0.62 3.15 2.43
CA PRO A 34 -0.13 3.98 1.34
C PRO A 34 -1.26 4.51 0.46
N THR A 35 -1.00 5.54 -0.37
CA THR A 35 -2.00 6.08 -1.32
C THR A 35 -2.48 5.04 -2.32
N ARG A 36 -1.55 4.19 -2.80
CA ARG A 36 -1.84 3.03 -3.65
C ARG A 36 -1.38 1.75 -2.99
N VAL A 37 -2.21 0.72 -3.06
CA VAL A 37 -1.91 -0.64 -2.62
C VAL A 37 -2.03 -1.58 -3.81
N GLN A 38 -0.99 -2.39 -4.02
CA GLN A 38 -1.06 -3.51 -4.95
C GLN A 38 -1.53 -4.77 -4.23
N TYR A 39 -2.55 -5.41 -4.78
CA TYR A 39 -3.07 -6.68 -4.30
C TYR A 39 -3.60 -7.49 -5.49
N ASP A 40 -3.15 -8.74 -5.62
CA ASP A 40 -3.61 -9.66 -6.67
C ASP A 40 -3.47 -9.07 -8.09
N ASP A 41 -2.29 -8.53 -8.38
CA ASP A 41 -1.93 -7.84 -9.65
C ASP A 41 -2.82 -6.63 -10.01
N ARG A 42 -3.61 -6.13 -9.05
CA ARG A 42 -4.48 -4.95 -9.17
C ARG A 42 -4.03 -3.81 -8.27
N ASP A 43 -4.31 -2.59 -8.74
CA ASP A 43 -4.03 -1.35 -8.02
C ASP A 43 -5.30 -0.82 -7.34
N PHE A 44 -5.21 -0.57 -6.04
CA PHE A 44 -6.28 0.00 -5.23
C PHE A 44 -5.85 1.36 -4.67
N THR A 45 -6.66 2.38 -4.88
CA THR A 45 -6.39 3.72 -4.34
C THR A 45 -7.01 3.82 -2.96
N CYS A 46 -6.19 3.87 -1.92
CA CYS A 46 -6.65 4.11 -0.56
C CYS A 46 -6.85 5.61 -0.27
N GLY A 47 -6.63 6.50 -1.23
CA GLY A 47 -6.90 7.93 -1.09
C GLY A 47 -5.97 8.65 -0.10
N ASP A 48 -5.89 9.97 -0.25
CA ASP A 48 -5.00 10.84 0.53
C ASP A 48 -5.71 11.55 1.70
N ASP A 49 -7.04 11.57 1.72
CA ASP A 49 -7.84 12.22 2.76
C ASP A 49 -8.45 11.18 3.70
N PRO A 50 -7.90 11.00 4.92
CA PRO A 50 -8.41 10.05 5.90
C PRO A 50 -9.91 10.20 6.13
N ARG A 51 -10.41 11.44 6.26
CA ARG A 51 -11.80 11.67 6.67
C ARG A 51 -12.84 11.18 5.69
N ARG A 52 -12.48 11.03 4.41
CA ARG A 52 -13.38 10.55 3.36
C ARG A 52 -13.36 9.04 3.25
N ASP A 53 -12.18 8.45 3.38
CA ASP A 53 -11.95 7.05 3.03
C ASP A 53 -11.88 6.14 4.27
N ASP A 54 -11.84 6.74 5.47
CA ASP A 54 -11.92 6.04 6.75
C ASP A 54 -13.28 5.36 6.89
N VAL A 55 -13.25 4.09 7.28
CA VAL A 55 -14.43 3.24 7.44
C VAL A 55 -14.50 2.65 8.85
N GLY A 56 -15.72 2.31 9.27
CA GLY A 56 -15.94 1.64 10.55
C GLY A 56 -15.58 0.14 10.52
N PRO A 57 -15.56 -0.53 11.68
CA PRO A 57 -15.28 -1.97 11.79
C PRO A 57 -16.21 -2.86 10.94
N ASP A 58 -17.44 -2.38 10.68
CA ASP A 58 -18.40 -3.07 9.84
C ASP A 58 -17.92 -3.28 8.39
N ALA A 59 -16.97 -2.48 7.90
CA ALA A 59 -16.38 -2.65 6.58
C ALA A 59 -15.54 -3.93 6.46
N LEU A 60 -15.16 -4.55 7.57
CA LEU A 60 -14.45 -5.83 7.59
C LEU A 60 -15.38 -7.05 7.47
N LYS A 61 -16.71 -6.86 7.51
CA LYS A 61 -17.66 -7.98 7.42
C LYS A 61 -17.52 -8.69 6.07
N GLY A 62 -17.24 -10.00 6.14
CA GLY A 62 -17.05 -10.83 4.94
C GLY A 62 -15.68 -10.67 4.27
N LEU A 63 -14.78 -9.86 4.85
CA LEU A 63 -13.39 -9.78 4.42
C LEU A 63 -12.49 -10.59 5.35
N GLU A 64 -11.44 -11.16 4.79
CA GLU A 64 -10.41 -11.88 5.52
C GLU A 64 -9.06 -11.17 5.37
N PRO A 65 -8.13 -11.30 6.33
CA PRO A 65 -6.76 -10.82 6.15
C PRO A 65 -6.07 -11.66 5.06
N ARG A 66 -5.62 -11.01 3.99
CA ARG A 66 -5.06 -11.67 2.79
C ARG A 66 -3.62 -11.27 2.48
N GLY A 67 -3.12 -10.21 3.10
CA GLY A 67 -1.76 -9.75 2.84
C GLY A 67 -1.35 -8.57 3.71
N ARG A 68 -0.20 -7.99 3.36
CA ARG A 68 0.31 -6.77 3.98
C ARG A 68 0.82 -5.78 2.94
N THR A 69 0.67 -4.51 3.23
CA THR A 69 1.32 -3.43 2.48
C THR A 69 2.82 -3.39 2.78
N ILE A 70 3.59 -2.66 1.96
CA ILE A 70 5.03 -2.49 2.16
C ILE A 70 5.38 -1.80 3.50
N GLY A 71 4.50 -0.92 3.99
CA GLY A 71 4.65 -0.27 5.29
C GLY A 71 4.04 -1.07 6.44
N GLY A 72 3.56 -2.29 6.21
CA GLY A 72 3.15 -3.24 7.25
C GLY A 72 1.67 -3.26 7.61
N GLY A 73 0.82 -2.43 6.98
CA GLY A 73 -0.63 -2.46 7.16
C GLY A 73 -1.24 -3.78 6.66
N VAL A 74 -2.35 -4.21 7.24
CA VAL A 74 -3.02 -5.47 6.90
C VAL A 74 -4.04 -5.22 5.79
N ILE A 75 -3.98 -6.01 4.72
CA ILE A 75 -4.93 -5.97 3.62
C ILE A 75 -6.05 -6.97 3.89
N TYR A 76 -7.29 -6.47 3.90
CA TYR A 76 -8.52 -7.23 4.00
C TYR A 76 -9.23 -7.25 2.65
N ALA A 77 -9.54 -8.44 2.15
CA ALA A 77 -10.24 -8.63 0.88
C ALA A 77 -11.28 -9.75 1.02
N PRO A 78 -12.28 -9.82 0.12
CA PRO A 78 -13.26 -10.90 0.09
C PRO A 78 -12.56 -12.26 -0.02
N GLY A 79 -13.14 -13.27 0.63
CA GLY A 79 -12.71 -14.65 0.45
C GLY A 79 -13.11 -15.20 -0.92
N GLY A 80 -12.43 -16.26 -1.37
CA GLY A 80 -12.73 -16.96 -2.63
C GLY A 80 -11.78 -16.61 -3.77
N PHE A 81 -12.22 -16.88 -5.00
CA PHE A 81 -11.47 -16.64 -6.25
C PHE A 81 -11.94 -15.37 -6.99
N ASP A 82 -12.91 -14.64 -6.44
CA ASP A 82 -13.41 -13.41 -7.05
C ASP A 82 -12.42 -12.28 -6.83
N LEU A 83 -12.03 -11.61 -7.92
CA LEU A 83 -11.12 -10.47 -7.86
C LEU A 83 -11.86 -9.25 -7.27
N PRO A 84 -11.39 -8.67 -6.14
CA PRO A 84 -12.13 -7.63 -5.46
C PRO A 84 -12.18 -6.31 -6.24
N ASP A 85 -13.34 -5.66 -6.26
CA ASP A 85 -13.49 -4.28 -6.74
C ASP A 85 -13.15 -3.24 -5.67
N GLY A 86 -12.90 -3.70 -4.45
CA GLY A 86 -12.40 -2.89 -3.35
C GLY A 86 -11.85 -3.75 -2.23
N ILE A 87 -10.87 -3.20 -1.51
CA ILE A 87 -10.25 -3.80 -0.33
C ILE A 87 -10.34 -2.84 0.85
N VAL A 88 -10.02 -3.33 2.04
CA VAL A 88 -9.83 -2.48 3.23
C VAL A 88 -8.42 -2.68 3.74
N VAL A 89 -7.74 -1.60 4.11
CA VAL A 89 -6.43 -1.66 4.75
C VAL A 89 -6.52 -1.17 6.19
N SER A 90 -5.92 -1.92 7.11
CA SER A 90 -5.84 -1.55 8.52
C SER A 90 -4.41 -1.31 8.98
N ALA A 91 -4.19 -0.23 9.71
CA ALA A 91 -2.96 0.02 10.46
C ALA A 91 -3.26 0.89 11.67
N ASP A 92 -2.61 0.62 12.82
CA ASP A 92 -2.65 1.47 14.01
C ASP A 92 -4.05 1.86 14.51
N GLY A 93 -5.05 0.99 14.27
CA GLY A 93 -6.45 1.23 14.65
C GLY A 93 -7.28 1.99 13.60
N GLU A 94 -6.65 2.45 12.52
CA GLU A 94 -7.31 3.01 11.35
C GLU A 94 -7.76 1.91 10.39
N LEU A 95 -8.85 2.16 9.68
CA LEU A 95 -9.39 1.32 8.61
C LEU A 95 -9.72 2.22 7.43
N ARG A 96 -9.17 1.90 6.27
CA ARG A 96 -9.40 2.66 5.05
C ARG A 96 -9.94 1.78 3.92
N ALA A 97 -11.04 2.20 3.31
CA ALA A 97 -11.55 1.55 2.12
C ALA A 97 -10.75 2.01 0.89
N CYS A 98 -10.29 1.06 0.10
CA CYS A 98 -9.49 1.32 -1.09
C CYS A 98 -10.22 0.74 -2.31
N PRO A 99 -10.94 1.55 -3.09
CA PRO A 99 -11.53 1.12 -4.35
C PRO A 99 -10.47 0.74 -5.38
N LEU A 100 -10.82 -0.17 -6.28
CA LEU A 100 -10.04 -0.44 -7.48
C LEU A 100 -9.79 0.84 -8.26
N SER A 101 -8.54 1.09 -8.64
CA SER A 101 -8.16 2.21 -9.51
C SER A 101 -7.43 1.80 -10.78
N GLY A 102 -6.96 0.55 -10.87
CA GLY A 102 -6.27 0.04 -12.05
C GLY A 102 -5.77 -1.40 -11.88
N GLY A 103 -4.98 -1.86 -12.84
CA GLY A 103 -4.54 -3.25 -12.95
C GLY A 103 -5.26 -4.01 -14.05
N THR A 104 -4.80 -5.22 -14.34
CA THR A 104 -5.29 -6.11 -15.41
C THR A 104 -5.69 -7.45 -14.85
#